data_AF-A0A317Z872-F1
#
_entry.id   AF-A0A317Z872-F1
#
_cell.length_a   1.000
_cell.length_b   1.000
_cell.length_c   1.000
_cell.angle_alpha   90.00
_cell.angle_beta   90.00
_cell.angle_gamma   90.00
#
_symmetry.space_group_name_H-M   'P 1'
#
loop_
_entity.id
_entity.type
_entity.pdbx_description
1 polymer ?
#
loop_
_entity_poly.entity_id
_entity_poly.type
_entity_poly.pdbx_seq_one_letter_code
_entity_poly.pdbx_strand_id
1 'polypeptide(L)' 'MARAKTYEAKLEEAKDIVINSIAETMDLYGINRSVGNLYGIMLFKESMTLDEMRQELQMSKPSMSAGVKK' A
#
# COMPACT_ATOMS: atom_id res chain seq x y z
N MET A 1 -31.16 -7.88 2.59
CA MET A 1 -31.13 -6.48 2.12
C MET A 1 -29.70 -5.97 2.29
N ALA A 2 -29.01 -5.67 1.19
CA ALA A 2 -27.64 -5.14 1.25
C ALA A 2 -27.68 -3.78 1.95
N ARG A 3 -26.99 -3.68 3.10
CA ARG A 3 -26.83 -2.41 3.83
C ARG A 3 -26.19 -1.43 2.86
N ALA A 4 -26.82 -0.28 2.60
CA ALA A 4 -26.22 0.76 1.78
C ALA A 4 -24.84 1.10 2.38
N LYS A 5 -23.77 0.90 1.59
CA LYS A 5 -22.40 1.27 2.00
C LYS A 5 -22.43 2.74 2.42
N THR A 6 -21.97 3.01 3.64
CA THR A 6 -21.81 4.38 4.16
C THR A 6 -20.84 5.15 3.25
N TYR A 7 -20.89 6.49 3.29
CA TYR A 7 -19.96 7.31 2.51
C TYR A 7 -18.49 6.98 2.84
N GLU A 8 -18.21 6.65 4.11
CA GLU A 8 -16.90 6.17 4.57
C GLU A 8 -16.47 4.89 3.84
N ALA A 9 -17.36 3.90 3.72
CA ALA A 9 -17.04 2.66 3.02
C ALA A 9 -16.76 2.87 1.52
N LYS A 10 -17.41 3.86 0.89
CA LYS A 10 -17.11 4.24 -0.50
C LYS A 10 -15.78 4.97 -0.62
N LEU A 11 -15.41 5.79 0.36
CA LEU A 11 -14.11 6.46 0.41
C LEU A 11 -12.97 5.45 0.56
N GLU A 12 -13.12 4.46 1.45
CA GLU A 12 -12.13 3.39 1.60
C GLU A 12 -11.98 2.56 0.31
N GLU A 13 -13.09 2.19 -0.33
CA GLU A 13 -13.07 1.50 -1.62
C GLU A 13 -12.36 2.34 -2.71
N ALA A 14 -12.58 3.65 -2.75
CA ALA A 14 -11.89 4.54 -3.68
C ALA A 14 -10.38 4.61 -3.40
N LYS A 15 -9.96 4.67 -2.14
CA LYS A 15 -8.53 4.63 -1.76
C LYS A 15 -7.90 3.32 -2.22
N ASP A 16 -8.55 2.19 -1.97
CA ASP A 16 -8.05 0.87 -2.36
C ASP A 16 -7.85 0.77 -3.88
N ILE A 17 -8.77 1.31 -4.68
CA ILE A 17 -8.63 1.34 -6.15
C ILE A 17 -7.38 2.12 -6.56
N VAL A 18 -7.14 3.30 -5.95
CA VAL A 18 -5.97 4.13 -6.26
C VAL A 18 -4.68 3.43 -5.87
N ILE A 19 -4.61 2.88 -4.65
CA ILE A 19 -3.44 2.15 -4.14
C ILE A 19 -3.10 0.98 -5.06
N ASN A 20 -4.11 0.18 -5.43
CA ASN A 20 -3.91 -0.98 -6.31
C ASN A 20 -3.46 -0.56 -7.72
N SER A 21 -4.04 0.50 -8.28
CA SER A 21 -3.67 0.99 -9.62
C SER A 21 -2.21 1.45 -9.66
N ILE A 22 -1.79 2.19 -8.62
CA ILE A 22 -0.39 2.61 -8.48
C ILE A 22 0.51 1.36 -8.39
N ALA A 23 0.20 0.43 -7.48
CA ALA A 23 0.99 -0.76 -7.25
C ALA A 23 1.08 -1.68 -8.48
N GLU A 24 0.04 -1.74 -9.30
CA GLU A 24 0.03 -2.47 -10.58
C GLU A 24 1.01 -1.90 -11.59
N THR A 25 1.14 -0.59 -11.68
CA THR A 25 2.04 0.07 -12.65
C THR A 25 3.50 0.13 -12.19
N MET A 26 3.79 -0.25 -10.95
CA MET A 26 5.14 -0.17 -10.36
C MET A 26 6.11 -1.21 -10.93
N ASP A 27 5.59 -2.29 -11.50
CA ASP A 27 6.39 -3.31 -12.19
C ASP A 27 7.12 -2.74 -13.42
N LEU A 28 6.52 -1.77 -14.12
CA LEU A 28 7.11 -1.03 -15.24
C LEU A 28 8.39 -0.30 -14.84
N TYR A 29 8.52 0.05 -13.56
CA TYR A 29 9.69 0.72 -12.99
C TYR A 29 10.63 -0.26 -12.27
N GLY A 30 10.39 -1.57 -12.36
CA GLY A 30 11.18 -2.60 -11.66
C GLY A 30 10.94 -2.63 -10.15
N ILE A 31 9.86 -2.02 -9.66
CA ILE A 31 9.51 -1.96 -8.24
C ILE A 31 8.50 -3.07 -7.94
N ASN A 32 8.65 -3.72 -6.78
CA ASN A 32 7.70 -4.75 -6.34
C ASN A 32 6.33 -4.12 -6.00
N ARG A 33 5.24 -4.78 -6.37
CA ARG A 33 3.86 -4.42 -6.01
C ARG A 33 3.69 -4.14 -4.51
N SER A 34 4.38 -4.87 -3.61
CA SER A 34 4.31 -4.58 -2.16
C SER A 34 4.82 -3.19 -1.81
N VAL A 35 5.92 -2.76 -2.42
CA VAL A 35 6.49 -1.41 -2.26
C VAL A 35 5.57 -0.37 -2.90
N GLY A 36 4.98 -0.68 -4.05
CA GLY A 36 3.95 0.15 -4.68
C GLY A 36 2.71 0.37 -3.82
N ASN A 37 2.24 -0.69 -3.14
CA ASN A 37 1.13 -0.60 -2.19
C ASN A 37 1.48 0.30 -0.99
N LEU A 38 2.67 0.12 -0.40
CA LEU A 38 3.13 0.98 0.69
C LEU A 38 3.19 2.45 0.25
N TYR A 39 3.73 2.72 -0.93
CA TYR A 39 3.78 4.07 -1.49
C TYR A 39 2.37 4.65 -1.66
N GLY A 40 1.42 3.87 -2.19
CA GLY A 40 0.01 4.26 -2.30
C GLY A 40 -0.61 4.60 -0.95
N ILE A 41 -0.39 3.78 0.09
CA ILE A 41 -0.90 4.02 1.46
C ILE A 41 -0.34 5.34 2.01
N MET A 42 0.95 5.60 1.80
CA MET A 42 1.61 6.82 2.28
C MET A 42 1.04 8.10 1.66
N LEU A 43 0.44 8.06 0.47
CA LEU A 43 -0.22 9.22 -0.14
C LEU A 43 -1.47 9.67 0.63
N PHE A 44 -2.09 8.76 1.40
CA PHE A 44 -3.32 9.02 2.15
C PHE A 44 -3.10 9.13 3.66
N LYS A 45 -1.86 9.01 4.13
CA LYS A 45 -1.49 9.17 5.55
C LYS A 45 -0.59 10.40 5.71
N GLU A 46 -0.80 11.18 6.77
CA GLU A 46 0.02 12.37 7.05
C GLU A 46 1.47 12.01 7.41
N SER A 47 1.67 10.88 8.11
CA SER A 47 3.00 10.32 8.40
C SER A 47 2.90 8.84 8.75
N MET A 48 4.00 8.12 8.59
CA MET A 48 4.17 6.74 9.04
C MET A 48 5.58 6.57 9.61
N THR A 49 5.67 5.84 10.70
CA THR A 49 6.94 5.36 11.27
C THR A 49 7.46 4.16 10.47
N LEU A 50 8.76 3.90 10.56
CA LEU A 50 9.36 2.72 9.91
C LEU A 50 8.75 1.41 10.39
N ASP A 51 8.34 1.33 11.66
CA ASP A 51 7.72 0.12 12.21
C ASP A 51 6.31 -0.12 11.62
N GLU A 52 5.54 0.95 11.40
CA GLU A 52 4.25 0.86 10.70
C GLU A 52 4.45 0.44 9.24
N MET A 53 5.45 0.97 8.55
CA MET A 53 5.77 0.56 7.16
C MET A 53 6.08 -0.94 7.07
N ARG A 54 6.79 -1.46 8.06
CA ARG A 54 7.12 -2.89 8.13
C ARG A 54 5.90 -3.77 8.39
N GLN A 55 4.95 -3.30 9.20
CA GLN A 55 3.68 -4.00 9.43
C GLN A 55 2.85 -4.04 8.15
N GLU A 56 2.72 -2.92 7.46
CA GLU A 56 1.94 -2.81 6.21
C GLU A 56 2.50 -3.66 5.08
N LEU A 57 3.83 -3.73 4.94
CA LEU A 57 4.46 -4.55 3.92
C LEU A 57 4.23 -6.06 4.11
N GLN A 58 3.91 -6.52 5.34
CA GLN A 58 3.82 -7.94 5.72
C GLN A 58 5.00 -8.81 5.20
N MET A 59 6.14 -8.18 4.92
CA MET A 59 7.33 -8.85 4.40
C MET A 59 8.11 -9.46 5.57
N SER A 60 8.58 -10.69 5.39
CA SER A 60 9.49 -11.31 6.35
C SER A 60 10.78 -10.49 6.47
N LYS A 61 11.38 -10.43 7.68
CA LYS A 61 12.66 -9.74 7.97
C LYS A 61 13.74 -9.93 6.87
N PRO A 62 13.92 -11.12 6.26
CA PRO A 62 14.88 -11.32 5.18
C PRO A 62 14.56 -10.53 3.89
N SER A 63 13.29 -10.45 3.49
CA SER A 63 12.89 -9.79 2.22
C SER A 63 13.05 -8.28 2.28
N MET A 64 12.89 -7.67 3.46
CA MET A 64 13.07 -6.22 3.66
C MET A 64 14.55 -5.81 3.60
N SER A 65 15.46 -6.59 4.21
CA SER A 65 16.91 -6.33 4.17
C SER A 65 17.50 -6.41 2.75
N ALA A 66 16.94 -7.26 1.89
CA ALA A 66 17.33 -7.36 0.49
C ALA A 66 16.84 -6.18 -0.36
N GLY A 67 15.68 -5.61 -0.05
CA GLY A 67 15.08 -4.48 -0.78
C GLY A 67 15.70 -3.12 -0.47
N VAL A 68 16.21 -2.92 0.76
CA VAL A 68 16.82 -1.63 1.20
C VAL A 68 18.29 -1.50 0.76
N LYS A 69 18.95 -2.60 0.40
CA LYS A 69 20.37 -2.61 -0.01
C LYS A 69 20.60 -2.44 -1.52
N LYS A 70 19.54 -2.30 -2.32
CA LYS A 70 19.64 -2.03 -3.75
C LYS A 70 19.32 -0.58 -4.05
#